data_AF-A0A2V5RLI0-F1
#
_entry.id   AF-A0A2V5RLI0-F1
#
_cell.length_a   1.000
_cell.length_b   1.000
_cell.length_c   1.000
_cell.angle_alpha   90.00
_cell.angle_beta   90.00
_cell.angle_gamma   90.00
#
_symmetry.space_group_name_H-M   'P 1'
#
loop_
_entity.id
_entity.type
_entity.pdbx_description
1 polymer ?
#
loop_
_entity_poly.entity_id
_entity_poly.type
_entity_poly.pdbx_seq_one_letter_code
_entity_poly.pdbx_strand_id
1 'polypeptide(L)'
;MNYPITLIIAALFCSTAAAAPEPVTCDSPCDCHNAHGEGRWSVKTDASLPPTDASAIQAVTPSEMFGWPGPDAALTMQSERSGIENKWFALTGRVVELKVEEDDDLHIALHDVTGDKPGVVVCEVPAKPQ
;
A
#
# COMPACT_ATOMS: atom_id res chain seq x y z
N MET A 1 -14.23 68.89 -6.94
CA MET A 1 -13.22 68.15 -7.71
C MET A 1 -13.27 66.71 -7.26
N ASN A 2 -13.80 65.82 -8.09
CA ASN A 2 -13.81 64.38 -7.80
C ASN A 2 -12.62 63.76 -8.51
N TYR A 3 -11.68 63.19 -7.75
CA TYR A 3 -10.59 62.39 -8.31
C TYR A 3 -11.03 60.92 -8.32
N PRO A 4 -11.09 60.23 -9.48
CA PRO A 4 -11.29 58.80 -9.48
C PRO A 4 -9.99 58.12 -9.03
N ILE A 5 -10.05 57.40 -7.91
CA ILE A 5 -8.98 56.50 -7.47
C ILE A 5 -9.14 55.19 -8.26
N THR A 6 -8.24 54.96 -9.21
CA THR A 6 -8.15 53.69 -9.92
C THR A 6 -7.42 52.68 -9.03
N LEU A 7 -8.11 51.61 -8.62
CA LEU A 7 -7.52 50.50 -7.89
C LEU A 7 -7.02 49.45 -8.89
N ILE A 8 -5.70 49.23 -8.94
CA ILE A 8 -5.11 48.14 -9.74
C ILE A 8 -4.95 46.92 -8.83
N ILE A 9 -5.75 45.88 -9.05
CA ILE A 9 -5.60 44.59 -8.39
C ILE A 9 -4.67 43.73 -9.25
N ALA A 10 -3.42 43.58 -8.83
CA ALA A 10 -2.51 42.60 -9.42
C ALA A 10 -2.78 41.24 -8.77
N ALA A 11 -3.46 40.34 -9.49
CA ALA A 11 -3.59 38.95 -9.08
C ALA A 11 -2.27 38.23 -9.33
N LEU A 12 -1.53 37.91 -8.26
CA LEU A 12 -0.33 37.09 -8.33
C LEU A 12 -0.75 35.61 -8.35
N PHE A 13 -0.80 35.01 -9.53
CA PHE A 13 -0.99 33.56 -9.67
C PHE A 13 0.35 32.86 -9.42
N CYS A 14 0.60 32.44 -8.18
CA CYS A 14 1.67 31.50 -7.86
C CYS A 14 1.22 30.09 -8.22
N SER A 15 1.51 29.65 -9.44
CA SER A 15 1.42 28.25 -9.81
C SER A 15 2.66 27.52 -9.26
N THR A 16 2.55 26.84 -8.14
CA THR A 16 3.58 25.88 -7.72
C THR A 16 3.49 24.67 -8.65
N ALA A 17 4.41 24.55 -9.61
CA ALA A 17 4.59 23.30 -10.34
C ALA A 17 5.05 22.24 -9.33
N ALA A 18 4.25 21.20 -9.13
CA ALA A 18 4.70 20.02 -8.38
C ALA A 18 5.89 19.41 -9.13
N ALA A 19 7.00 19.19 -8.42
CA ALA A 19 8.12 18.45 -8.97
C ALA A 19 7.65 17.03 -9.32
N ALA A 20 8.15 16.48 -10.44
CA ALA A 20 7.90 15.08 -10.77
C ALA A 20 8.47 14.20 -9.63
N PRO A 21 7.77 13.13 -9.22
CA PRO A 21 8.26 12.22 -8.20
C PRO A 21 9.60 11.61 -8.62
N GLU A 22 10.50 11.45 -7.65
CA GLU A 22 11.81 10.83 -7.87
C GLU A 22 11.62 9.36 -8.28
N PRO A 23 12.40 8.83 -9.24
CA PRO A 23 12.27 7.43 -9.66
C PRO A 23 12.54 6.46 -8.51
N VAL A 24 11.67 5.47 -8.35
CA VAL A 24 11.88 4.35 -7.41
C VAL A 24 13.07 3.51 -7.88
N THR A 25 14.00 3.22 -6.96
CA THR A 25 15.11 2.29 -7.20
C THR A 25 15.00 1.12 -6.22
N CYS A 26 14.97 -0.12 -6.72
CA CYS A 26 14.90 -1.31 -5.87
C CYS A 26 16.15 -2.17 -6.07
N ASP A 27 16.95 -2.29 -5.01
CA ASP A 27 18.12 -3.18 -4.97
C ASP A 27 17.69 -4.62 -4.69
N SER A 28 16.55 -4.81 -4.03
CA SER A 28 15.91 -6.11 -3.81
C SER A 28 14.38 -6.00 -3.72
N PRO A 29 13.63 -7.12 -3.71
CA PRO A 29 12.17 -7.09 -3.53
C PRO A 29 11.68 -6.41 -2.25
N CYS A 30 12.54 -6.36 -1.22
CA CYS A 30 12.19 -5.79 0.10
C CYS A 30 13.01 -4.54 0.44
N ASP A 31 13.87 -4.08 -0.48
CA ASP A 31 14.78 -2.95 -0.24
C ASP A 31 14.74 -2.00 -1.43
N CYS A 32 14.00 -0.92 -1.27
CA CYS A 32 13.76 0.09 -2.28
C CYS A 32 13.97 1.50 -1.70
N HIS A 33 14.62 2.35 -2.48
CA HIS A 33 14.84 3.77 -2.24
C HIS A 33 13.85 4.61 -3.06
N ASN A 34 13.42 5.74 -2.48
CA ASN A 34 12.40 6.62 -3.04
C ASN A 34 11.11 5.88 -3.39
N ALA A 35 10.84 4.77 -2.69
CA ALA A 35 9.67 3.96 -2.93
C ALA A 35 8.41 4.72 -2.49
N HIS A 36 7.62 5.15 -3.46
CA HIS A 36 6.31 5.77 -3.26
C HIS A 36 5.19 4.71 -3.30
N GLY A 37 5.45 3.50 -2.76
CA GLY A 37 4.50 2.39 -2.81
C GLY A 37 4.32 1.73 -4.19
N GLU A 38 4.88 2.28 -5.27
CA GLU A 38 4.69 1.84 -6.68
C GLU A 38 5.38 0.50 -7.05
N GLY A 39 6.11 -0.12 -6.11
CA GLY A 39 6.74 -1.44 -6.26
C GLY A 39 5.77 -2.50 -6.78
N ARG A 40 6.03 -3.05 -7.99
CA ARG A 40 5.16 -4.02 -8.67
C ARG A 40 3.69 -3.57 -8.73
N TRP A 41 3.41 -2.28 -8.95
CA TRP A 41 2.06 -1.68 -8.83
C TRP A 41 0.91 -2.50 -9.43
N SER A 42 1.10 -3.09 -10.62
CA SER A 42 0.08 -3.94 -11.27
C SER A 42 -0.36 -5.13 -10.44
N VAL A 43 0.49 -5.66 -9.55
CA VAL A 43 0.15 -6.75 -8.62
C VAL A 43 -0.54 -6.24 -7.37
N LYS A 44 -0.41 -4.95 -7.03
CA LYS A 44 -1.07 -4.32 -5.88
C LYS A 44 -2.48 -3.85 -6.21
N THR A 45 -2.76 -3.47 -7.47
CA THR A 45 -4.07 -2.98 -7.93
C THR A 45 -4.87 -4.05 -8.71
N ASP A 46 -4.95 -5.27 -8.18
CA ASP A 46 -5.73 -6.35 -8.80
C ASP A 46 -7.24 -6.10 -8.67
N ALA A 47 -7.93 -5.98 -9.81
CA ALA A 47 -9.38 -5.75 -9.87
C ALA A 47 -10.22 -7.02 -9.65
N SER A 48 -9.59 -8.18 -9.44
CA SER A 48 -10.27 -9.44 -9.18
C SER A 48 -11.11 -9.37 -7.91
N LEU A 49 -12.36 -9.82 -8.00
CA LEU A 49 -13.23 -9.94 -6.85
C LEU A 49 -12.88 -11.19 -6.04
N PRO A 50 -13.08 -11.18 -4.70
CA PRO A 50 -12.95 -12.38 -3.90
C PRO A 50 -13.89 -13.49 -4.39
N PRO A 51 -13.49 -14.77 -4.31
CA PRO A 51 -14.34 -15.90 -4.66
C PRO A 51 -15.66 -15.87 -3.89
N THR A 52 -16.77 -16.18 -4.57
CA THR A 52 -18.08 -16.31 -3.92
C THR A 52 -18.21 -17.60 -3.12
N ASP A 53 -17.43 -18.61 -3.48
CA ASP A 53 -17.31 -19.85 -2.72
C ASP A 53 -16.39 -19.64 -1.52
N ALA A 54 -16.98 -19.64 -0.32
CA ALA A 54 -16.23 -19.48 0.93
C ALA A 54 -15.18 -20.58 1.15
N SER A 55 -15.33 -21.77 0.56
CA SER A 55 -14.34 -22.85 0.67
C SER A 55 -13.05 -22.55 -0.10
N ALA A 56 -13.09 -21.62 -1.06
CA ALA A 56 -11.91 -21.12 -1.76
C ALA A 56 -11.13 -20.05 -0.96
N ILE A 57 -11.64 -19.63 0.20
CA ILE A 57 -11.00 -18.63 1.07
C ILE A 57 -10.47 -19.35 2.31
N GLN A 58 -9.16 -19.51 2.38
CA GLN A 58 -8.52 -20.23 3.49
C GLN A 58 -8.37 -19.32 4.70
N ALA A 59 -8.87 -19.75 5.86
CA ALA A 59 -8.58 -19.07 7.13
C ALA A 59 -7.13 -19.32 7.55
N VAL A 60 -6.43 -18.24 7.93
CA VAL A 60 -5.04 -18.29 8.41
C VAL A 60 -4.83 -17.30 9.54
N THR A 61 -3.85 -17.56 10.41
CA THR A 61 -3.41 -16.61 11.43
C THR A 61 -2.18 -15.81 10.97
N PRO A 62 -1.91 -14.63 11.55
CA PRO A 62 -0.70 -13.87 11.26
C PRO A 62 0.59 -14.66 11.42
N SER A 63 0.72 -15.49 12.45
CA SER A 63 1.92 -16.33 12.66
C SER A 63 2.09 -17.43 11.61
N GLU A 64 0.99 -18.00 11.09
CA GLU A 64 1.05 -18.95 9.98
C GLU A 64 1.53 -18.28 8.70
N MET A 65 1.01 -17.08 8.40
CA MET A 65 1.42 -16.28 7.23
C MET A 65 2.87 -15.79 7.36
N PHE A 66 3.29 -15.34 8.54
CA PHE A 66 4.67 -14.96 8.84
C PHE A 66 5.66 -16.12 8.61
N GLY A 67 5.22 -17.36 8.85
CA GLY A 67 6.03 -18.55 8.65
C GLY A 67 6.11 -19.03 7.20
N TRP A 68 5.46 -18.37 6.23
CA TRP A 68 5.52 -18.77 4.84
C TRP A 68 6.92 -18.63 4.25
N PRO A 69 7.32 -19.53 3.35
CA PRO A 69 8.57 -19.36 2.62
C PRO A 69 8.51 -18.07 1.79
N GLY A 70 9.68 -17.45 1.62
CA GLY A 70 9.84 -16.39 0.64
C GLY A 70 9.57 -16.88 -0.79
N PRO A 71 9.55 -15.97 -1.77
CA PRO A 71 9.30 -16.33 -3.16
C PRO A 71 10.35 -17.32 -3.70
N ASP A 72 9.89 -18.31 -4.48
CA ASP A 72 10.74 -19.34 -5.08
C ASP A 72 11.73 -18.81 -6.13
N ALA A 73 11.57 -17.56 -6.55
CA ALA A 73 12.41 -16.87 -7.51
C ALA A 73 12.63 -15.40 -7.10
N ALA A 74 13.71 -14.80 -7.61
CA ALA A 74 13.94 -13.37 -7.44
C ALA A 74 12.81 -12.57 -8.09
N LEU A 75 12.17 -11.70 -7.31
CA LEU A 75 11.15 -10.78 -7.81
C LEU A 75 11.84 -9.52 -8.36
N THR A 76 11.30 -8.99 -9.47
CA THR A 76 11.65 -7.69 -10.02
C THR A 76 10.42 -6.79 -10.02
N MET A 77 10.61 -5.52 -10.38
CA MET A 77 9.51 -4.55 -10.54
C MET A 77 8.46 -4.96 -11.58
N GLN A 78 8.81 -5.88 -12.49
CA GLN A 78 7.94 -6.37 -13.56
C GLN A 78 7.42 -7.80 -13.30
N SER A 79 7.76 -8.42 -12.17
CA SER A 79 7.28 -9.77 -11.85
C SER A 79 5.77 -9.76 -11.60
N GLU A 80 5.04 -10.60 -12.34
CA GLU A 80 3.61 -10.84 -12.13
C GLU A 80 3.34 -11.54 -10.78
N ARG A 81 2.07 -11.63 -10.39
CA ARG A 81 1.66 -12.41 -9.21
C ARG A 81 2.01 -13.88 -9.40
N SER A 82 2.57 -14.51 -8.38
CA SER A 82 2.91 -15.93 -8.44
C SER A 82 2.62 -16.65 -7.13
N GLY A 83 2.47 -17.98 -7.21
CA GLY A 83 2.32 -18.84 -6.05
C GLY A 83 1.18 -18.42 -5.11
N ILE A 84 1.55 -18.03 -3.89
CA ILE A 84 0.61 -17.68 -2.82
C ILE A 84 -0.09 -16.33 -3.01
N GLU A 85 0.49 -15.43 -3.81
CA GLU A 85 -0.10 -14.11 -4.13
C GLU A 85 -1.42 -14.23 -4.92
N ASN A 86 -1.69 -15.39 -5.54
CA ASN A 86 -2.91 -15.67 -6.30
C ASN A 86 -4.03 -16.34 -5.47
N LYS A 87 -3.82 -16.52 -4.15
CA LYS A 87 -4.78 -17.18 -3.26
C LYS A 87 -5.51 -16.16 -2.40
N TRP A 88 -6.72 -16.53 -1.99
CA TRP A 88 -7.56 -15.73 -1.10
C TRP A 88 -7.54 -16.28 0.33
N PHE A 89 -7.35 -15.38 1.29
CA PHE A 89 -7.22 -15.75 2.70
C PHE A 89 -8.15 -14.92 3.58
N ALA A 90 -8.72 -15.56 4.60
CA ALA A 90 -9.38 -14.88 5.70
C ALA A 90 -8.38 -14.76 6.85
N LEU A 91 -7.76 -13.59 6.99
CA LEU A 91 -6.79 -13.30 8.04
C LEU A 91 -7.51 -12.74 9.28
N THR A 92 -7.37 -13.42 10.42
CA THR A 92 -7.91 -12.94 11.71
C THR A 92 -6.79 -12.77 12.72
N GLY A 93 -6.67 -11.58 13.28
CA GLY A 93 -5.63 -11.25 14.26
C GLY A 93 -6.07 -10.14 15.20
N ARG A 94 -5.21 -9.85 16.18
CA ARG A 94 -5.32 -8.67 17.04
C ARG A 94 -4.57 -7.51 16.38
N VAL A 95 -5.25 -6.38 16.22
CA VAL A 95 -4.61 -5.12 15.78
C VAL A 95 -3.63 -4.67 16.85
N VAL A 96 -2.37 -4.49 16.45
CA VAL A 96 -1.28 -4.02 17.33
C VAL A 96 -0.75 -2.66 16.92
N GLU A 97 -0.94 -2.27 15.65
CA GLU A 97 -0.65 -0.93 15.16
C GLU A 97 -1.71 -0.53 14.12
N LEU A 98 -2.06 0.75 14.13
CA LEU A 98 -2.91 1.38 13.14
C LEU A 98 -2.31 2.76 12.84
N LYS A 99 -1.96 3.00 11.59
CA LYS A 99 -1.31 4.23 11.15
C LYS A 99 -1.86 4.66 9.80
N VAL A 100 -2.04 5.97 9.62
CA VAL A 100 -2.24 6.57 8.29
C VAL A 100 -0.85 6.90 7.77
N GLU A 101 -0.52 6.36 6.60
CA GLU A 101 0.77 6.56 5.93
C GLU A 101 0.78 7.84 5.09
N GLU A 102 1.97 8.25 4.63
CA GLU A 102 2.15 9.49 3.87
C GLU A 102 1.46 9.47 2.49
N ASP A 103 1.19 8.28 1.95
CA ASP A 103 0.49 8.03 0.69
C ASP A 103 -1.03 7.89 0.86
N ASP A 104 -1.57 8.30 2.02
CA ASP A 104 -2.97 8.19 2.45
C ASP A 104 -3.44 6.74 2.71
N ASP A 105 -2.57 5.73 2.68
CA ASP A 105 -2.98 4.35 2.98
C ASP A 105 -3.15 4.12 4.49
N LEU A 106 -4.09 3.25 4.86
CA LEU A 106 -4.29 2.80 6.24
C LEU A 106 -3.45 1.53 6.47
N HIS A 107 -2.36 1.67 7.22
CA HIS A 107 -1.52 0.58 7.68
C HIS A 107 -2.14 -0.09 8.90
N ILE A 108 -2.37 -1.40 8.82
CA ILE A 108 -2.92 -2.24 9.88
C ILE A 108 -1.95 -3.37 10.17
N ALA A 109 -1.33 -3.37 11.35
CA ALA A 109 -0.45 -4.45 11.78
C ALA A 109 -1.19 -5.42 12.71
N LEU A 110 -1.02 -6.73 12.45
CA LEU A 110 -1.73 -7.80 13.13
C LEU A 110 -0.76 -8.79 13.79
N HIS A 111 -1.03 -9.11 15.05
CA HIS A 111 -0.55 -10.33 15.70
C HIS A 111 -1.64 -11.41 15.67
N ASP A 112 -1.26 -12.64 15.96
CA ASP A 112 -2.22 -13.66 16.41
C ASP A 112 -3.10 -13.11 17.56
N VAL A 113 -4.34 -13.61 17.66
CA VAL A 113 -5.34 -13.13 18.62
C VAL A 113 -4.81 -13.08 20.07
N THR A 114 -4.11 -14.13 20.50
CA THR A 114 -3.50 -14.18 21.83
C THR A 114 -2.20 -13.40 21.90
N GLY A 115 -1.50 -13.28 20.76
CA GLY A 115 -0.22 -12.58 20.64
C GLY A 115 0.97 -13.32 21.24
N ASP A 116 0.80 -14.62 21.54
CA ASP A 116 1.83 -15.45 22.16
C ASP A 116 2.78 -16.07 21.13
N LYS A 117 2.46 -15.91 19.84
CA LYS A 117 3.27 -16.42 18.72
C LYS A 117 3.98 -15.27 18.00
N PRO A 118 5.16 -15.53 17.42
CA PRO A 118 5.93 -14.52 16.70
C PRO A 118 5.24 -14.13 15.39
N GLY A 119 5.64 -12.97 14.87
CA GLY A 119 5.24 -12.48 13.57
C GLY A 119 4.26 -11.32 13.64
N VAL A 120 4.52 -10.32 12.82
CA VAL A 120 3.61 -9.22 12.51
C VAL A 120 3.29 -9.34 11.04
N VAL A 121 2.00 -9.34 10.70
CA VAL A 121 1.56 -9.22 9.31
C VAL A 121 0.92 -7.86 9.14
N VAL A 122 1.25 -7.20 8.03
CA VAL A 122 0.71 -5.89 7.67
C VAL A 122 -0.31 -6.05 6.57
N CYS A 123 -1.41 -5.31 6.68
CA CYS A 123 -2.36 -5.06 5.61
C CYS A 123 -2.46 -3.54 5.40
N GLU A 124 -2.37 -3.12 4.15
CA GLU A 124 -2.56 -1.73 3.75
C GLU A 124 -3.90 -1.62 3.02
N VAL A 125 -4.74 -0.67 3.46
CA VAL A 125 -6.02 -0.37 2.83
C VAL A 125 -5.96 1.03 2.24
N PRO A 126 -6.12 1.20 0.92
CA PRO A 126 -6.03 2.51 0.32
C PRO A 126 -7.22 3.38 0.74
N ALA A 127 -6.98 4.65 1.10
CA ALA A 127 -8.06 5.56 1.49
C ALA A 127 -8.96 5.98 0.32
N LYS A 128 -8.49 5.80 -0.93
CA LYS A 128 -9.24 6.11 -2.15
C LYS A 128 -9.31 4.86 -3.03
N PRO A 129 -10.41 4.66 -3.78
CA PRO A 129 -10.43 3.66 -4.84
C PRO A 129 -9.26 3.89 -5.80
N GLN A 130 -8.54 2.82 -6.12
CA GLN A 130 -7.47 2.80 -7.11
C GLN A 130 -8.06 2.68 -8.52
#